data_AF-X0XT82-F1
#
_entry.id   AF-X0XT82-F1
#
_cell.length_a   1.000
_cell.length_b   1.000
_cell.length_c   1.000
_cell.angle_alpha   90.00
_cell.angle_beta   90.00
_cell.angle_gamma   90.00
#
_symmetry.space_group_name_H-M   'P 1'
#
loop_
_entity.id
_entity.type
_entity.pdbx_description
1 polymer ?
#
loop_
_entity_poly.entity_id
_entity_poly.type
_entity_poly.pdbx_seq_one_letter_code
_entity_poly.pdbx_strand_id
1 'polypeptide(L)'
;YDLNPVPTDIKPRVLTTAIDLDDSTASMELAMNVAGYFELDPDEARIIGTEVARAVSRWREEASRCGLSRAEIDRMASAFEHKDLRAAMSRGPE
;
A
#
# COMPACT_ATOMS: atom_id res chain seq x y z
N TYR A 1 6.42 -6.32 8.49
CA TYR A 1 5.23 -5.54 8.12
C TYR A 1 4.17 -6.43 7.54
N ASP A 2 2.90 -6.08 7.73
CA ASP A 2 1.77 -6.84 7.20
C ASP A 2 1.74 -6.75 5.68
N LEU A 3 1.69 -7.91 5.00
CA LEU A 3 1.60 -7.99 3.55
C LEU A 3 0.20 -8.39 3.06
N ASN A 4 -0.70 -8.75 3.98
CA ASN A 4 -2.01 -9.29 3.63
C ASN A 4 -3.01 -8.15 3.37
N PRO A 5 -3.52 -8.01 2.13
CA PRO A 5 -4.57 -7.05 1.84
C PRO A 5 -5.87 -7.52 2.51
N VAL A 6 -6.44 -6.68 3.37
CA VAL A 6 -7.71 -6.96 4.06
C VAL A 6 -8.71 -5.85 3.71
N PRO A 7 -9.88 -6.20 3.15
CA PRO A 7 -10.95 -5.26 2.91
C PRO A 7 -11.45 -4.58 4.18
N THR A 8 -11.85 -3.31 4.06
CA THR A 8 -12.26 -2.50 5.22
C THR A 8 -13.57 -2.94 5.88
N ASP A 9 -14.39 -3.76 5.21
CA ASP A 9 -15.55 -4.42 5.84
C ASP A 9 -15.15 -5.52 6.83
N ILE A 10 -13.92 -6.04 6.74
CA ILE A 10 -13.40 -7.09 7.62
C ILE A 10 -12.60 -6.48 8.79
N LYS A 11 -11.64 -5.60 8.49
CA LYS A 11 -10.79 -4.95 9.49
C LYS A 11 -10.38 -3.56 9.01
N PRO A 12 -10.28 -2.55 9.90
CA PRO A 12 -9.67 -1.26 9.54
C PRO A 12 -8.22 -1.44 9.08
N ARG A 13 -7.73 -0.47 8.29
CA ARG A 13 -6.35 -0.43 7.77
C ARG A 13 -5.35 -0.05 8.88
N VAL A 14 -5.14 -0.98 9.81
CA VAL A 14 -4.22 -0.88 10.95
C VAL A 14 -3.30 -2.10 10.92
N LEU A 15 -1.99 -1.82 10.93
CA LEU A 15 -0.91 -2.80 10.90
C LEU A 15 -0.88 -3.59 12.21
N THR A 16 -0.63 -4.89 12.10
CA THR A 16 -0.41 -5.78 13.25
C THR A 16 1.00 -5.60 13.79
N THR A 17 1.98 -5.42 12.90
CA THR A 17 3.33 -4.94 13.25
C THR A 17 3.45 -3.47 12.85
N ALA A 18 3.53 -2.58 13.85
CA ALA A 18 3.71 -1.15 13.65
C ALA A 18 4.99 -0.84 12.85
N ILE A 19 4.91 0.15 11.96
CA ILE A 19 6.04 0.60 11.11
C ILE A 19 6.93 1.60 11.84
N ASP A 20 6.32 2.40 12.71
CA ASP A 20 7.02 3.15 13.75
C ASP A 20 6.96 2.38 15.09
N LEU A 21 7.50 2.97 16.16
CA LEU A 21 7.59 2.40 17.49
C LEU A 21 6.22 2.27 18.19
N ASP A 22 5.27 3.16 17.89
CA ASP A 22 3.98 3.25 18.57
C ASP A 22 2.76 3.43 17.62
N ASP A 23 2.97 3.95 16.41
CA ASP A 23 1.89 4.13 15.42
C ASP A 23 1.74 2.92 14.47
N SER A 24 0.58 2.27 14.57
CA SER A 24 0.18 1.13 13.72
C SER A 24 -0.69 1.55 12.53
N THR A 25 -0.88 2.84 12.29
CA THR A 25 -1.67 3.34 11.16
C THR A 25 -1.01 2.92 9.83
N ALA A 26 -1.77 2.29 8.94
CA ALA A 26 -1.29 2.00 7.58
C ALA A 26 -1.29 3.27 6.72
N SER A 27 -0.25 4.08 6.87
CA SER A 27 -0.09 5.40 6.25
C SER A 27 1.16 5.48 5.37
N MET A 28 1.00 5.98 4.14
CA MET A 28 2.16 6.23 3.27
C MET A 28 3.05 7.35 3.81
N GLU A 29 2.47 8.34 4.49
CA GLU A 29 3.24 9.41 5.12
C GLU A 29 4.12 8.88 6.25
N LEU A 30 3.57 8.01 7.11
CA LEU A 30 4.32 7.39 8.19
C LEU A 30 5.47 6.54 7.64
N ALA A 31 5.22 5.73 6.61
CA ALA A 31 6.25 4.92 5.95
C ALA A 31 7.41 5.77 5.40
N MET A 32 7.12 6.94 4.84
CA MET A 32 8.15 7.87 4.36
C MET A 32 8.91 8.53 5.51
N ASN A 33 8.23 8.89 6.59
CA ASN A 33 8.85 9.52 7.75
C ASN A 33 9.85 8.60 8.47
N VAL A 34 9.60 7.30 8.47
CA VAL A 34 10.50 6.32 9.10
C VAL A 34 11.51 5.70 8.14
N ALA A 35 11.52 6.09 6.86
CA ALA A 35 12.38 5.48 5.83
C ALA A 35 13.88 5.49 6.20
N GLY A 36 14.32 6.53 6.92
CA GLY A 36 15.70 6.64 7.40
C GLY A 36 16.12 5.53 8.37
N TYR A 37 15.19 4.90 9.11
CA TYR A 37 15.48 3.73 9.94
C TYR A 37 15.81 2.48 9.10
N PHE A 38 15.47 2.50 7.82
CA PHE A 38 15.75 1.44 6.84
C PHE A 38 16.90 1.81 5.91
N GLU A 39 17.71 2.81 6.27
CA GLU A 39 18.86 3.26 5.50
C GLU A 39 18.50 3.76 4.09
N LEU A 40 17.28 4.27 3.92
CA LEU A 40 16.82 4.87 2.67
C LEU A 40 16.82 6.39 2.78
N ASP A 41 17.37 7.06 1.78
CA ASP A 41 17.19 8.51 1.66
C ASP A 41 15.75 8.85 1.16
N PRO A 42 15.30 10.11 1.32
CA PRO A 42 13.94 10.50 0.93
C PRO A 42 13.61 10.28 -0.55
N ASP A 43 14.59 10.42 -1.45
CA ASP A 43 14.36 10.24 -2.89
C ASP A 43 14.28 8.76 -3.25
N GLU A 44 15.16 7.93 -2.68
CA GLU A 44 15.10 6.48 -2.82
C GLU A 44 13.77 5.93 -2.30
N ALA A 45 13.35 6.34 -1.10
CA ALA A 45 12.09 5.91 -0.51
C ALA A 45 10.89 6.29 -1.39
N ARG A 46 10.91 7.49 -1.97
CA ARG A 46 9.86 7.98 -2.88
C ARG A 46 9.83 7.18 -4.18
N ILE A 47 11.00 6.90 -4.78
CA ILE A 47 11.11 6.07 -5.98
C ILE A 47 10.54 4.67 -5.72
N ILE A 48 11.00 3.99 -4.66
CA ILE A 48 10.52 2.66 -4.28
C ILE A 48 9.00 2.68 -4.02
N GLY A 49 8.51 3.68 -3.29
CA GLY A 49 7.09 3.84 -3.01
C GLY A 49 6.25 3.97 -4.28
N THR A 50 6.70 4.76 -5.26
CA THR A 50 6.03 4.89 -6.56
C THR A 50 6.11 3.60 -7.38
N GLU A 51 7.23 2.87 -7.38
CA GLU A 51 7.37 1.58 -8.07
C GLU A 51 6.39 0.53 -7.53
N VAL A 52 6.33 0.40 -6.20
CA VAL A 52 5.38 -0.51 -5.53
C VAL A 52 3.95 -0.10 -5.84
N ALA A 53 3.63 1.20 -5.78
CA ALA A 53 2.29 1.70 -6.10
C ALA A 53 1.88 1.40 -7.55
N ARG A 54 2.81 1.55 -8.51
CA ARG A 54 2.58 1.20 -9.92
C ARG A 54 2.37 -0.29 -10.14
N ALA A 55 3.10 -1.14 -9.41
CA ALA A 55 2.90 -2.58 -9.47
C ALA A 55 1.52 -2.96 -8.92
N VAL A 56 1.17 -2.42 -7.75
CA VAL A 56 -0.09 -2.70 -7.04
C VAL A 56 -1.30 -2.12 -7.76
N SER A 57 -1.19 -1.02 -8.50
CA SER A 57 -2.33 -0.41 -9.22
C SER A 57 -2.97 -1.35 -10.26
N ARG A 58 -2.23 -2.37 -10.72
CA ARG A 58 -2.69 -3.39 -11.66
C ARG A 58 -3.35 -4.61 -10.99
N TRP A 59 -3.54 -4.59 -9.67
CA TRP A 59 -4.00 -5.76 -8.90
C TRP A 59 -5.28 -6.40 -9.44
N ARG A 60 -6.22 -5.63 -10.00
CA ARG A 60 -7.45 -6.19 -10.60
C ARG A 60 -7.17 -7.07 -11.81
N GLU A 61 -6.22 -6.66 -12.65
CA GLU A 61 -5.82 -7.43 -13.83
C GLU A 61 -5.19 -8.75 -13.41
N GLU A 62 -4.29 -8.71 -12.43
CA GLU A 62 -3.65 -9.91 -11.90
C GLU A 62 -4.65 -10.82 -11.17
N ALA A 63 -5.59 -10.25 -10.39
CA ALA A 63 -6.66 -11.01 -9.77
C ALA A 63 -7.55 -11.72 -10.80
N SER A 64 -7.86 -11.05 -11.90
CA SER A 64 -8.62 -11.62 -13.02
C SER A 64 -7.84 -12.74 -13.71
N ARG A 65 -6.53 -12.58 -13.92
CA ARG A 65 -5.65 -13.62 -14.46
C ARG A 65 -5.54 -14.86 -13.56
N CYS A 66 -5.66 -14.67 -12.25
CA CYS A 66 -5.74 -15.74 -11.27
C CYS A 66 -7.10 -16.46 -11.23
N GLY A 67 -8.07 -16.04 -12.06
CA GLY A 67 -9.38 -16.69 -12.19
C GLY A 67 -10.43 -16.24 -11.17
N LEU A 68 -10.20 -15.14 -10.45
CA LEU A 68 -11.20 -14.59 -9.54
C LEU A 68 -12.38 -13.98 -10.31
N SER A 69 -13.57 -14.18 -9.78
CA SER A 69 -14.78 -13.55 -10.31
C SER A 69 -14.77 -12.04 -10.07
N ARG A 70 -15.53 -11.30 -10.88
CA ARG A 70 -15.71 -9.86 -10.69
C ARG A 70 -16.20 -9.51 -9.28
N ALA A 71 -17.10 -10.32 -8.70
CA ALA A 71 -17.63 -10.09 -7.36
C ALA A 71 -16.55 -10.22 -6.27
N GLU A 72 -15.66 -11.21 -6.39
CA GLU A 72 -14.52 -11.39 -5.47
C GLU A 72 -13.51 -10.26 -5.61
N ILE A 73 -13.22 -9.83 -6.83
CA ILE A 73 -12.34 -8.67 -7.09
C ILE A 73 -12.96 -7.41 -6.49
N ASP A 74 -14.24 -7.12 -6.78
CA ASP A 74 -14.92 -5.92 -6.28
C ASP A 74 -14.98 -5.90 -4.74
N ARG A 75 -15.14 -7.06 -4.09
CA ARG A 75 -15.04 -7.18 -2.63
C ARG A 75 -13.68 -6.75 -2.09
N MET A 76 -12.61 -7.01 -2.83
CA MET A 76 -11.24 -6.67 -2.41
C MET A 76 -10.86 -5.21 -2.65
N ALA A 77 -11.72 -4.41 -3.30
CA ALA A 77 -11.39 -3.06 -3.75
C ALA A 77 -10.83 -2.17 -2.65
N SER A 78 -11.45 -2.14 -1.46
CA SER A 78 -11.03 -1.28 -0.35
C SER A 78 -9.67 -1.65 0.25
N ALA A 79 -9.18 -2.87 0.01
CA ALA A 79 -7.87 -3.32 0.46
C ALA A 79 -6.73 -2.69 -0.37
N PHE A 80 -6.98 -2.39 -1.64
CA PHE A 80 -5.97 -1.88 -2.58
C PHE A 80 -6.23 -0.43 -3.02
N GLU A 81 -7.49 -0.02 -3.11
CA GLU A 81 -7.92 1.27 -3.67
C GLU A 81 -8.21 2.29 -2.58
N HIS A 82 -7.14 2.89 -2.05
CA HIS A 82 -7.23 3.85 -0.96
C HIS A 82 -6.35 5.09 -1.21
N LYS A 83 -6.52 6.10 -0.34
CA LYS A 83 -5.80 7.38 -0.42
C LYS A 83 -4.28 7.22 -0.49
N ASP A 84 -3.72 6.27 0.26
CA ASP A 84 -2.27 6.07 0.34
C ASP A 84 -1.68 5.55 -0.98
N LEU A 85 -2.40 4.69 -1.72
CA LEU A 85 -1.98 4.27 -3.06
C LEU A 85 -1.95 5.46 -4.01
N ARG A 86 -2.98 6.33 -3.95
CA ARG A 86 -3.05 7.55 -4.78
C ARG A 86 -1.90 8.50 -4.46
N ALA A 87 -1.61 8.70 -3.18
CA ALA A 87 -0.50 9.55 -2.73
C ALA A 87 0.86 9.04 -3.21
N ALA A 88 1.10 7.73 -3.19
CA ALA A 88 2.34 7.15 -3.70
C ALA A 88 2.47 7.25 -5.23
N MET A 89 1.35 7.20 -5.96
CA MET A 89 1.32 7.38 -7.42
C MET A 89 1.57 8.83 -7.85
N SER A 90 1.16 9.81 -7.05
CA SER A 90 1.30 11.24 -7.37
C SER A 90 2.67 11.83 -7.05
N ARG A 91 3.55 11.07 -6.37
CA ARG A 91 4.87 11.53 -5.89
C ARG A 91 6.04 11.06 -6.77
N GLY A 92 5.84 10.95 -8.08
CA GLY A 92 6.92 10.64 -9.03
C GLY A 92 8.06 11.68 -8.96
N PRO A 93 9.27 11.36 -9.47
CA PRO A 93 10.40 12.28 -9.42
C PRO A 93 10.07 13.56 -10.18
N GLU A 94 10.43 14.72 -9.60
CA GLU A 94 10.59 15.97 -10.36
C GLU A 94 11.72 15.84 -11.38
#